data_AF-A0A484I8Q7-F1
#
_entry.id   AF-A0A484I8Q7-F1
#
_cell.length_a   1.000
_cell.length_b   1.000
_cell.length_c   1.000
_cell.angle_alpha   90.00
_cell.angle_beta   90.00
_cell.angle_gamma   90.00
#
_symmetry.space_group_name_H-M   'P 1'
#
loop_
_entity.id
_entity.type
_entity.pdbx_description
1 polymer ?
#
loop_
_entity_poly.entity_id
_entity_poly.type
_entity_poly.pdbx_seq_one_letter_code
_entity_poly.pdbx_strand_id
1 'polypeptide(L)'
;MIKNSMFFTLTTMFLVVVAFSGILSSVISVQAQSNNITTAGTIDQLISNPTEQDRESSLEPQFKAEILIPTHYNNGTSIEQEKYNALFNELVKEFGAVSENNSTINGYWINPQDNKAYVDKNKVYWIIVPDTEENRQYFANLKSKLESLFDQESILIYFTPVLSLLSK
;
A
#
# COMPACT_ATOMS: atom_id res chain seq x y z
N MET A 1 -30.86 36.38 -36.81
CA MET A 1 -29.61 36.80 -37.46
C MET A 1 -28.54 36.85 -36.38
N ILE A 2 -27.40 36.17 -36.37
CA ILE A 2 -26.68 35.22 -37.24
C ILE A 2 -25.94 34.26 -36.28
N LYS A 3 -25.84 32.99 -36.67
CA LYS A 3 -25.12 31.89 -35.99
C LYS A 3 -23.66 32.23 -35.69
N ASN A 4 -23.06 31.58 -34.68
CA ASN A 4 -21.76 30.94 -34.86
C ASN A 4 -21.66 29.69 -33.96
N SER A 5 -21.71 28.55 -34.64
CA SER A 5 -21.43 27.20 -34.13
C SER A 5 -19.96 26.93 -34.43
N MET A 6 -19.20 26.47 -33.44
CA MET A 6 -17.83 26.00 -33.66
C MET A 6 -17.73 24.57 -33.13
N PHE A 7 -17.72 23.64 -34.08
CA PHE A 7 -17.42 22.23 -33.89
C PHE A 7 -15.93 22.07 -33.56
N PHE A 8 -15.60 21.34 -32.50
CA PHE A 8 -14.26 20.78 -32.32
C PHE A 8 -14.32 19.27 -32.54
N THR A 9 -13.54 18.83 -33.52
CA THR A 9 -13.44 17.46 -34.01
C THR A 9 -12.56 16.58 -33.13
N LEU A 10 -13.02 15.35 -32.99
CA LEU A 10 -12.42 14.17 -32.36
C LEU A 10 -11.08 13.79 -33.02
N THR A 11 -10.06 13.45 -32.23
CA THR A 11 -8.92 12.65 -32.73
C THR A 11 -8.54 11.61 -31.69
N THR A 12 -8.92 10.36 -31.97
CA THR A 12 -8.52 9.13 -31.30
C THR A 12 -7.09 8.76 -31.70
N MET A 13 -6.25 8.41 -30.72
CA MET A 13 -4.90 7.87 -30.95
C MET A 13 -4.87 6.40 -30.51
N PHE A 14 -4.36 5.54 -31.39
CA PHE A 14 -4.40 4.07 -31.31
C PHE A 14 -2.97 3.49 -31.25
N LEU A 15 -2.79 2.43 -30.44
CA LEU A 15 -1.72 1.41 -30.39
C LEU A 15 -0.27 1.87 -30.05
N VAL A 16 0.53 1.11 -29.28
CA VAL A 16 1.11 -0.19 -29.63
C VAL A 16 1.37 -1.07 -28.40
N VAL A 17 0.99 -2.35 -28.50
CA VAL A 17 1.40 -3.47 -27.63
C VAL A 17 2.69 -4.07 -28.20
N VAL A 18 3.72 -4.25 -27.38
CA VAL A 18 4.87 -5.08 -27.73
C VAL A 18 5.00 -6.19 -26.70
N ALA A 19 4.68 -7.42 -27.12
CA ALA A 19 4.98 -8.63 -26.38
C ALA A 19 6.42 -9.07 -26.73
N PHE A 20 7.26 -9.25 -25.72
CA PHE A 20 8.56 -9.93 -25.86
C PHE A 20 8.47 -11.27 -25.14
N SER A 21 8.22 -12.33 -25.91
CA SER A 21 8.45 -13.72 -25.53
C SER A 21 9.81 -14.15 -26.09
N GLY A 22 10.72 -14.59 -25.24
CA GLY A 22 12.01 -15.14 -25.64
C GLY A 22 12.62 -15.96 -24.53
N ILE A 23 12.38 -17.28 -24.59
CA ILE A 23 13.00 -18.31 -23.74
C ILE A 23 14.40 -18.58 -24.31
N LEU A 24 15.43 -18.70 -23.47
CA LEU A 24 16.64 -19.42 -23.83
C LEU A 24 17.09 -20.31 -22.67
N SER A 25 16.81 -21.61 -22.80
CA SER A 25 17.38 -22.66 -21.97
C SER A 25 18.77 -23.00 -22.52
N SER A 26 19.82 -22.85 -21.71
CA SER A 26 21.12 -23.46 -22.00
C SER A 26 21.40 -24.59 -21.01
N VAL A 27 21.29 -25.80 -21.53
CA VAL A 27 21.72 -27.06 -20.91
C VAL A 27 23.24 -27.05 -20.80
N ILE A 28 23.78 -27.33 -19.61
CA ILE A 28 25.17 -27.75 -19.45
C ILE A 28 25.15 -29.13 -18.80
N SER A 29 25.46 -30.13 -19.61
CA SER A 29 25.78 -31.48 -19.17
C SER A 29 27.29 -31.55 -18.89
N VAL A 30 27.69 -31.73 -17.64
CA VAL A 30 29.05 -32.17 -17.29
C VAL A 30 28.93 -33.49 -16.55
N GLN A 31 29.60 -34.49 -17.09
CA GLN A 31 29.59 -35.86 -16.63
C GLN A 31 30.95 -36.22 -16.00
N ALA A 32 30.87 -37.07 -14.97
CA ALA A 32 31.90 -37.91 -14.36
C ALA A 32 32.81 -37.27 -13.29
N GLN A 33 32.67 -37.75 -12.04
CA GLN A 33 33.62 -38.73 -11.51
C GLN A 33 33.02 -39.56 -10.37
N SER A 34 33.15 -40.89 -10.49
CA SER A 34 32.70 -41.89 -9.54
C SER A 34 33.63 -41.94 -8.33
N ASN A 35 33.08 -42.04 -7.11
CA ASN A 35 33.77 -42.60 -5.96
C ASN A 35 32.75 -43.41 -5.14
N ASN A 36 32.84 -44.74 -5.27
CA ASN A 36 32.09 -45.68 -4.44
C ASN A 36 32.74 -45.75 -3.05
N ILE A 37 32.00 -45.40 -2.01
CA ILE A 37 32.24 -45.91 -0.65
C ILE A 37 30.92 -46.45 -0.13
N THR A 38 30.87 -47.77 0.01
CA THR A 38 29.82 -48.53 0.68
C THR A 38 30.06 -48.47 2.18
N THR A 39 29.14 -47.84 2.92
CA THR A 39 28.89 -48.20 4.32
C THR A 39 27.39 -48.31 4.50
N ALA A 40 26.94 -49.56 4.62
CA ALA A 40 25.59 -49.92 5.02
C ALA A 40 25.34 -49.43 6.46
N GLY A 41 24.39 -48.50 6.60
CA GLY A 41 24.00 -47.91 7.87
C GLY A 41 23.03 -46.76 7.67
N THR A 42 21.74 -47.09 7.50
CA THR A 42 20.59 -46.21 7.78
C THR A 42 20.64 -44.80 7.15
N ILE A 43 20.55 -44.72 5.82
CA ILE A 43 20.20 -43.48 5.09
C ILE A 43 18.67 -43.36 4.90
N ASP A 44 17.92 -44.42 5.19
CA ASP A 44 16.45 -44.48 5.05
C ASP A 44 15.68 -43.55 6.03
N GLN A 45 16.37 -42.79 6.89
CA GLN A 45 15.75 -41.79 7.77
C GLN A 45 16.07 -40.33 7.40
N LEU A 46 16.77 -40.08 6.30
CA LEU A 46 17.00 -38.71 5.79
C LEU A 46 16.13 -38.37 4.56
N ILE A 47 15.25 -39.27 4.13
CA ILE A 47 14.23 -39.03 3.11
C ILE A 47 12.85 -38.86 3.77
N SER A 48 12.75 -38.02 4.78
CA SER A 48 11.51 -37.29 5.02
C SER A 48 11.61 -36.00 4.22
N ASN A 49 11.37 -36.08 2.91
CA ASN A 49 10.98 -34.91 2.13
C ASN A 49 9.81 -34.25 2.87
N PRO A 50 9.94 -33.04 3.43
CA PRO A 50 8.76 -32.22 3.64
C PRO A 50 8.31 -31.90 2.21
N THR A 51 7.15 -32.43 1.82
CA THR A 51 6.48 -32.09 0.57
C THR A 51 6.60 -30.58 0.37
N GLU A 52 7.26 -30.13 -0.70
CA GLU A 52 7.35 -28.70 -1.06
C GLU A 52 5.98 -28.02 -1.24
N GLN A 53 4.91 -28.82 -1.18
CA GLN A 53 3.52 -28.42 -1.25
C GLN A 53 2.98 -27.74 0.02
N ASP A 54 3.66 -27.83 1.17
CA ASP A 54 3.23 -27.16 2.41
C ASP A 54 3.86 -25.76 2.63
N ARG A 55 4.70 -25.30 1.68
CA ARG A 55 5.34 -23.97 1.70
C ARG A 55 4.73 -22.98 0.72
N GLU A 56 3.54 -23.25 0.22
CA GLU A 56 2.73 -22.19 -0.39
C GLU A 56 2.35 -21.23 0.75
N SER A 57 3.18 -20.21 0.97
CA SER A 57 2.91 -19.14 1.91
C SER A 57 1.54 -18.58 1.55
N SER A 58 0.53 -18.76 2.41
CA SER A 58 -0.76 -18.15 2.17
C SER A 58 -0.56 -16.65 2.19
N LEU A 59 -0.60 -16.05 1.00
CA LEU A 59 -0.57 -14.61 0.83
C LEU A 59 -1.93 -14.09 1.29
N GLU A 60 -2.03 -13.71 2.55
CA GLU A 60 -3.24 -13.06 3.04
C GLU A 60 -3.31 -11.64 2.48
N PRO A 61 -4.40 -11.27 1.79
CA PRO A 61 -4.58 -9.91 1.27
C PRO A 61 -4.52 -8.88 2.41
N GLN A 62 -3.66 -7.88 2.24
CA GLN A 62 -3.50 -6.76 3.16
C GLN A 62 -3.49 -5.45 2.39
N PHE A 63 -3.70 -4.36 3.12
CA PHE A 63 -3.44 -3.02 2.61
C PHE A 63 -2.66 -2.20 3.63
N LYS A 64 -1.83 -1.30 3.12
CA LYS A 64 -1.25 -0.18 3.86
C LYS A 64 -2.24 0.98 3.79
N ALA A 65 -2.80 1.39 4.92
CA ALA A 65 -3.53 2.64 5.06
C ALA A 65 -2.54 3.76 5.36
N GLU A 66 -2.49 4.79 4.53
CA GLU A 66 -1.74 6.02 4.77
C GLU A 66 -2.70 7.15 5.09
N ILE A 67 -2.47 7.80 6.22
CA ILE A 67 -3.33 8.82 6.81
C ILE A 67 -2.53 10.13 6.84
N LEU A 68 -2.97 11.12 6.07
CA LEU A 68 -2.35 12.45 6.05
C LEU A 68 -2.99 13.32 7.12
N ILE A 69 -2.26 13.56 8.21
CA ILE A 69 -2.75 14.39 9.32
C ILE A 69 -2.23 15.81 9.13
N PRO A 70 -3.11 16.82 9.08
CA PRO A 70 -2.70 18.21 8.90
C PRO A 70 -1.83 18.69 10.06
N THR A 71 -0.92 19.63 9.76
CA THR A 71 -0.11 20.31 10.77
C THR A 71 -0.79 21.58 11.33
N HIS A 72 -1.79 22.09 10.59
CA HIS A 72 -2.53 23.30 10.91
C HIS A 72 -4.02 23.08 10.65
N TYR A 73 -4.86 23.72 11.45
CA TYR A 73 -6.28 23.86 11.17
C TYR A 73 -6.50 24.64 9.87
N ASN A 74 -7.70 24.54 9.28
CA ASN A 74 -8.07 25.33 8.09
C ASN A 74 -7.92 26.85 8.28
N ASN A 75 -8.02 27.33 9.52
CA ASN A 75 -7.80 28.75 9.87
C ASN A 75 -6.31 29.15 9.95
N GLY A 76 -5.38 28.21 9.73
CA GLY A 76 -3.93 28.42 9.77
C GLY A 76 -3.28 28.30 11.14
N THR A 77 -4.03 28.03 12.21
CA THR A 77 -3.47 27.80 13.55
C THR A 77 -2.81 26.44 13.62
N SER A 78 -1.65 26.31 14.25
CA SER A 78 -1.00 25.00 14.43
C SER A 78 -1.83 24.09 15.31
N ILE A 79 -1.90 22.81 14.94
CA ILE A 79 -2.59 21.79 15.73
C ILE A 79 -1.74 21.40 16.94
N GLU A 80 -2.39 21.21 18.08
CA GLU A 80 -1.78 20.91 19.37
C GLU A 80 -1.18 19.49 19.39
N GLN A 81 -0.05 19.32 20.09
CA GLN A 81 0.70 18.06 20.10
C GLN A 81 -0.13 16.91 20.68
N GLU A 82 -0.99 17.22 21.65
CA GLU A 82 -1.85 16.29 22.36
C GLU A 82 -2.83 15.58 21.42
N LYS A 83 -3.30 16.25 20.35
CA LYS A 83 -4.20 15.63 19.37
C LYS A 83 -3.51 14.54 18.56
N TYR A 84 -2.24 14.75 18.18
CA TYR A 84 -1.47 13.70 17.51
C TYR A 84 -1.21 12.52 18.44
N ASN A 85 -0.83 12.79 19.70
CA ASN A 85 -0.58 11.73 20.68
C ASN A 85 -1.84 10.91 20.95
N ALA A 86 -3.01 11.56 21.05
CA ALA A 86 -4.29 10.88 21.22
C ALA A 86 -4.59 9.95 20.03
N LEU A 87 -4.41 10.44 18.80
CA LEU A 87 -4.60 9.65 17.59
C LEU A 87 -3.62 8.46 17.51
N PHE A 88 -2.33 8.71 17.77
CA PHE A 88 -1.31 7.67 17.78
C PHE A 88 -1.68 6.55 18.76
N ASN A 89 -2.05 6.92 20.00
CA ASN A 89 -2.43 5.96 21.03
C ASN A 89 -3.72 5.20 20.69
N GLU A 90 -4.69 5.85 20.04
CA GLU A 90 -5.90 5.19 19.55
C GLU A 90 -5.57 4.14 18.50
N LEU A 91 -4.74 4.49 17.52
CA LEU A 91 -4.31 3.56 16.45
C LEU A 91 -3.53 2.37 17.02
N VAL A 92 -2.61 2.61 17.97
CA VAL A 92 -1.90 1.53 18.68
C VAL A 92 -2.86 0.66 19.47
N LYS A 93 -3.86 1.24 20.14
CA LYS A 93 -4.84 0.48 20.90
C LYS A 93 -5.68 -0.42 19.99
N GLU A 94 -6.06 0.06 18.82
CA GLU A 94 -6.88 -0.68 17.87
C GLU A 94 -6.11 -1.80 17.16
N PHE A 95 -4.91 -1.49 16.63
CA PHE A 95 -4.19 -2.39 15.74
C PHE A 95 -2.92 -3.00 16.34
N GLY A 96 -2.52 -2.57 17.54
CA GLY A 96 -1.25 -2.96 18.17
C GLY A 96 -0.02 -2.29 17.56
N ALA A 97 -0.15 -1.52 16.48
CA ALA A 97 0.93 -0.85 15.75
C ALA A 97 0.42 0.37 14.97
N VAL A 98 1.32 1.12 14.30
CA VAL A 98 1.62 2.51 14.68
C VAL A 98 2.93 2.98 14.04
N SER A 99 3.03 3.11 12.70
CA SER A 99 4.21 3.72 12.08
C SER A 99 3.98 5.17 11.71
N GLU A 100 4.98 6.02 11.95
CA GLU A 100 4.95 7.44 11.59
C GLU A 100 6.16 7.85 10.75
N ASN A 101 5.96 8.87 9.91
CA ASN A 101 7.06 9.58 9.26
C ASN A 101 7.19 10.97 9.88
N ASN A 102 8.37 11.28 10.43
CA ASN A 102 8.67 12.57 11.04
C ASN A 102 8.89 13.70 10.03
N SER A 103 8.90 13.38 8.73
CA SER A 103 8.98 14.38 7.66
C SER A 103 7.62 15.01 7.42
N THR A 104 7.61 16.33 7.19
CA THR A 104 6.41 17.02 6.70
C THR A 104 6.23 16.75 5.21
N ILE A 105 5.05 16.28 4.81
CA ILE A 105 4.63 16.19 3.42
C ILE A 105 3.93 17.50 3.05
N ASN A 106 4.43 18.19 2.02
CA ASN A 106 3.74 19.33 1.45
C ASN A 106 2.87 18.84 0.29
N GLY A 107 1.58 19.15 0.32
CA GLY A 107 0.67 18.87 -0.78
C GLY A 107 0.08 20.15 -1.36
N TYR A 108 -0.45 19.98 -2.56
CA TYR A 108 -1.15 21.00 -3.30
C TYR A 108 -2.26 20.32 -4.08
N TRP A 109 -3.48 20.81 -3.93
CA TRP A 109 -4.61 20.29 -4.69
C TRP A 109 -5.58 21.40 -5.06
N ILE A 110 -6.29 21.17 -6.16
CA ILE A 110 -7.35 22.05 -6.65
C ILE A 110 -8.64 21.29 -6.44
N ASN A 111 -9.56 21.87 -5.68
CA ASN A 111 -10.88 21.29 -5.50
C ASN A 111 -11.62 21.32 -6.86
N PRO A 112 -12.02 20.16 -7.41
CA PRO A 112 -12.67 20.12 -8.72
C PRO A 112 -14.07 20.74 -8.72
N GLN A 113 -14.69 20.95 -7.55
CA GLN A 113 -16.04 21.49 -7.45
C GLN A 113 -16.09 23.02 -7.55
N ASP A 114 -15.12 23.71 -6.95
CA ASP A 114 -15.08 25.17 -6.86
C ASP A 114 -13.79 25.81 -7.43
N ASN A 115 -12.86 24.98 -7.92
CA ASN A 115 -11.56 25.36 -8.47
C ASN A 115 -10.65 26.13 -7.49
N LYS A 116 -10.91 26.04 -6.18
CA LYS A 116 -10.06 26.63 -5.14
C LYS A 116 -8.81 25.79 -4.95
N ALA A 117 -7.67 26.46 -4.86
CA ALA A 117 -6.38 25.83 -4.58
C ALA A 117 -6.14 25.75 -3.07
N TYR A 118 -5.60 24.62 -2.64
CA TYR A 118 -5.25 24.32 -1.26
C TYR A 118 -3.77 23.94 -1.21
N VAL A 119 -3.07 24.52 -0.24
CA VAL A 119 -1.71 24.13 0.13
C VAL A 119 -1.79 23.51 1.51
N ASP A 120 -1.33 22.28 1.64
CA ASP A 120 -1.36 21.57 2.91
C ASP A 120 0.05 21.13 3.34
N LYS A 121 0.17 20.90 4.64
CA LYS A 121 1.38 20.39 5.30
C LYS A 121 0.95 19.32 6.26
N ASN A 122 1.42 18.10 6.04
CA ASN A 122 0.91 16.91 6.71
C ASN A 122 2.03 16.12 7.41
N LYS A 123 1.69 15.51 8.54
CA LYS A 123 2.37 14.32 9.08
C LYS A 123 1.71 13.07 8.49
N VAL A 124 2.43 11.94 8.46
CA VAL A 124 1.86 10.68 7.99
C VAL A 124 1.91 9.62 9.06
N TYR A 125 0.75 9.04 9.33
CA TYR A 125 0.61 7.77 10.02
C TYR A 125 0.23 6.69 9.04
N TRP A 126 0.80 5.49 9.23
CA TRP A 126 0.46 4.36 8.39
C TRP A 126 0.46 3.04 9.15
N ILE A 127 -0.44 2.15 8.71
CA ILE A 127 -0.67 0.84 9.29
C ILE A 127 -0.89 -0.14 8.14
N ILE A 128 -0.33 -1.33 8.26
CA ILE A 128 -0.63 -2.45 7.37
C ILE A 128 -1.58 -3.38 8.12
N VAL A 129 -2.74 -3.66 7.55
CA VAL A 129 -3.78 -4.50 8.16
C VAL A 129 -4.36 -5.48 7.13
N PRO A 130 -4.97 -6.59 7.60
CA PRO A 130 -5.76 -7.47 6.73
C PRO A 130 -6.81 -6.71 5.93
N ASP A 131 -7.01 -7.11 4.68
CA ASP A 131 -8.03 -6.54 3.82
C ASP A 131 -9.41 -7.14 4.15
N THR A 132 -10.02 -6.63 5.22
CA THR A 132 -11.37 -7.00 5.67
C THR A 132 -12.32 -5.82 5.57
N GLU A 133 -13.62 -6.11 5.46
CA GLU A 133 -14.66 -5.08 5.48
C GLU A 133 -14.63 -4.28 6.79
N GLU A 134 -14.38 -4.93 7.92
CA GLU A 134 -14.25 -4.29 9.23
C GLU A 134 -13.15 -3.23 9.23
N ASN A 135 -11.95 -3.55 8.73
CA ASN A 135 -10.85 -2.60 8.65
C ASN A 135 -11.15 -1.45 7.68
N ARG A 136 -11.78 -1.74 6.53
CA ARG A 136 -12.20 -0.70 5.58
C ARG A 136 -13.20 0.28 6.22
N GLN A 137 -14.18 -0.24 6.95
CA GLN A 137 -15.17 0.57 7.67
C GLN A 137 -14.53 1.36 8.81
N TYR A 138 -13.56 0.78 9.53
CA TYR A 138 -12.80 1.51 10.54
C TYR A 138 -12.17 2.77 9.94
N PHE A 139 -11.44 2.65 8.83
CA PHE A 139 -10.78 3.82 8.23
C PHE A 139 -11.76 4.83 7.62
N ALA A 140 -12.93 4.40 7.12
CA ALA A 140 -13.99 5.31 6.68
C ALA A 140 -14.55 6.13 7.85
N ASN A 141 -14.79 5.48 8.99
CA ASN A 141 -15.23 6.14 10.22
C ASN A 141 -14.15 7.05 10.80
N LEU A 142 -12.90 6.59 10.76
CA LEU A 142 -11.74 7.36 11.19
C LEU A 142 -11.64 8.65 10.38
N LYS A 143 -11.72 8.62 9.04
CA LYS A 143 -11.70 9.82 8.19
C LYS A 143 -12.71 10.87 8.69
N SER A 144 -13.96 10.47 8.87
CA SER A 144 -15.05 11.35 9.33
C SER A 144 -14.76 11.95 10.71
N LYS A 145 -14.23 11.13 11.63
CA LYS A 145 -13.81 11.58 12.97
C LYS A 145 -12.66 12.58 12.90
N LEU A 146 -11.64 12.32 12.08
CA LEU A 146 -10.46 13.18 11.96
C LEU A 146 -10.84 14.54 11.35
N GLU A 147 -11.73 14.56 10.36
CA GLU A 147 -12.21 15.80 9.74
C GLU A 147 -12.86 16.72 10.78
N SER A 148 -13.68 16.15 11.66
CA SER A 148 -14.26 16.89 12.79
C SER A 148 -13.20 17.28 13.84
N LEU A 149 -12.29 16.37 14.20
CA LEU A 149 -11.29 16.61 15.25
C LEU A 149 -10.28 17.71 14.88
N PHE A 150 -9.90 17.77 13.60
CA PHE A 150 -8.90 18.69 13.07
C PHE A 150 -9.49 19.86 12.27
N ASP A 151 -10.82 20.04 12.30
CA ASP A 151 -11.55 21.10 11.61
C ASP A 151 -11.09 21.26 10.16
N GLN A 152 -11.10 20.14 9.42
CA GLN A 152 -10.68 20.04 8.02
C GLN A 152 -11.90 19.87 7.11
N GLU A 153 -11.82 20.44 5.89
CA GLU A 153 -12.85 20.22 4.87
C GLU A 153 -12.79 18.77 4.34
N SER A 154 -11.57 18.21 4.26
CA SER A 154 -11.34 16.81 3.92
C SER A 154 -9.99 16.36 4.45
N ILE A 155 -9.89 15.09 4.85
CA ILE A 155 -8.62 14.42 5.17
C ILE A 155 -8.39 13.26 4.20
N LEU A 156 -7.18 13.16 3.65
CA LEU A 156 -6.84 12.07 2.76
C LEU A 156 -6.41 10.83 3.56
N ILE A 157 -7.17 9.76 3.40
CA ILE A 157 -6.77 8.39 3.73
C ILE A 157 -6.80 7.58 2.43
N TYR A 158 -5.71 6.91 2.12
CA TYR A 158 -5.65 6.05 0.93
C TYR A 158 -5.00 4.70 1.27
N PHE A 159 -5.33 3.71 0.44
CA PHE A 159 -4.88 2.34 0.61
C PHE A 159 -3.94 1.95 -0.53
N THR A 160 -2.83 1.31 -0.18
CA THR A 160 -1.97 0.60 -1.13
C THR A 160 -2.06 -0.89 -0.81
N PRO A 161 -2.39 -1.77 -1.78
CA PRO A 161 -2.38 -3.21 -1.53
C PRO A 161 -0.98 -3.68 -1.15
N VAL A 162 -0.90 -4.58 -0.16
CA VAL A 162 0.35 -5.15 0.34
C VAL A 162 0.28 -6.66 0.20
N LEU A 163 1.29 -7.22 -0.47
CA LEU A 163 1.56 -8.65 -0.47
C LEU A 163 2.72 -8.89 0.50
N SER A 164 2.44 -9.49 1.64
CA SER A 164 3.48 -9.86 2.60
C SER A 164 3.67 -11.38 2.62
N LEU A 165 4.93 -11.80 2.68
CA LEU A 165 5.25 -13.17 3.09
C LEU A 165 4.99 -13.26 4.60
N LEU A 166 3.88 -13.89 4.99
CA LEU A 166 3.64 -14.16 6.40
C LEU A 166 4.66 -15.19 6.90
N SER A 167 5.46 -14.83 7.89
CA SER A 167 6.12 -15.81 8.73
C SER A 167 5.07 -16.35 9.70
N LYS A 168 4.69 -17.63 9.55
CA LYS A 168 3.88 -18.35 10.53
C LYS A 168 4.61 -18.44 11.88
#